data_AF-A0A7R9TPN2-F1
#
_entry.id   AF-A0A7R9TPN2-F1
#
_cell.length_a   1.000
_cell.length_b   1.000
_cell.length_c   1.000
_cell.angle_alpha   90.00
_cell.angle_beta   90.00
_cell.angle_gamma   90.00
#
_symmetry.space_group_name_H-M   'P 1'
#
loop_
_entity.id
_entity.type
_entity.pdbx_description
1 polymer ?
#
loop_
_entity_poly.entity_id
_entity_poly.type
_entity_poly.pdbx_seq_one_letter_code
_entity_poly.pdbx_strand_id
1 'polypeptide(L)'
;PPSIHPAHRHPFAFVHGPSEVPPRARSRPRLDEMGAGTDLGTVSGVLIPTCENMWGVLIFLRFFYVVGHGGVGHALLIVFLSWVCAFLTGLSLSAIATNGKVERGGAYYLISRALGHRLGGAVGCTYYLGITLLATLETLGAVEVLLA
;
A
#
# COMPACT_ATOMS: atom_id res chain seq x y z
N PRO A 1 -18.44 47.99 -42.72
CA PRO A 1 -17.48 46.97 -43.19
C PRO A 1 -16.29 47.63 -43.91
N PRO A 2 -15.14 46.97 -44.13
CA PRO A 2 -14.68 45.70 -43.50
C PRO A 2 -14.41 45.93 -41.98
N SER A 3 -13.66 45.14 -41.18
CA SER A 3 -12.75 44.01 -41.41
C SER A 3 -12.80 42.98 -40.26
N ILE A 4 -12.06 41.88 -40.41
CA ILE A 4 -11.85 40.75 -39.50
C ILE A 4 -10.37 40.37 -39.59
N HIS A 5 -9.67 40.13 -38.47
CA HIS A 5 -8.89 38.89 -38.22
C HIS A 5 -8.28 38.88 -36.78
N PRO A 6 -8.17 37.72 -36.10
CA PRO A 6 -7.72 37.64 -34.71
C PRO A 6 -6.26 37.19 -34.54
N ALA A 7 -5.64 37.59 -33.42
CA ALA A 7 -4.30 37.14 -33.02
C ALA A 7 -4.34 36.24 -31.77
N HIS A 8 -3.57 35.16 -31.87
CA HIS A 8 -3.44 34.00 -31.00
C HIS A 8 -3.34 34.24 -29.47
N ARG A 9 -3.90 33.33 -28.66
CA ARG A 9 -3.68 33.30 -27.19
C ARG A 9 -2.29 32.77 -26.84
N HIS A 10 -1.68 33.30 -25.78
CA HIS A 10 -0.61 32.64 -25.01
C HIS A 10 -0.93 32.74 -23.50
N PRO A 11 -1.10 31.62 -22.76
CA PRO A 11 -1.60 31.62 -21.38
C PRO A 11 -0.48 31.65 -20.32
N PHE A 12 0.54 32.49 -20.49
CA PHE A 12 1.62 32.67 -19.49
C PHE A 12 2.01 34.15 -19.38
N ALA A 13 1.24 34.90 -18.58
CA ALA A 13 1.55 36.28 -18.20
C ALA A 13 1.46 36.41 -16.68
N PHE A 14 2.62 36.47 -16.04
CA PHE A 14 2.83 36.63 -14.60
C PHE A 14 2.38 38.04 -14.16
N VAL A 15 1.29 38.12 -13.37
CA VAL A 15 0.82 39.38 -12.76
C VAL A 15 1.32 39.44 -11.31
N HIS A 16 2.24 40.35 -11.04
CA HIS A 16 2.56 40.75 -9.67
C HIS A 16 1.37 41.48 -9.04
N GLY A 17 0.96 41.04 -7.86
CA GLY A 17 0.16 41.82 -6.93
C GLY A 17 0.79 41.75 -5.54
N PRO A 18 1.18 42.86 -4.90
CA PRO A 18 1.65 42.84 -3.53
C PRO A 18 0.45 42.71 -2.59
N SER A 19 0.23 41.52 -2.03
CA SER A 19 -0.71 41.30 -0.93
C SER A 19 0.05 41.11 0.38
N GLU A 20 -0.12 42.07 1.28
CA GLU A 20 0.38 41.97 2.65
C GLU A 20 -0.23 40.73 3.33
N VAL A 21 0.60 39.94 4.00
CA VAL A 21 0.15 38.77 4.75
C VAL A 21 0.03 39.17 6.23
N PRO A 22 -1.17 39.52 6.73
CA PRO A 22 -1.33 39.86 8.14
C PRO A 22 -1.02 38.62 9.00
N PRO A 23 -0.38 38.79 10.18
CA PRO A 23 -0.01 37.68 11.05
C PRO A 23 -1.28 37.01 11.60
N ARG A 24 -1.72 35.94 10.94
CA ARG A 24 -2.84 35.11 11.42
C ARG A 24 -2.44 34.47 12.75
N ALA A 25 -2.94 35.05 13.84
CA ALA A 25 -3.00 34.46 15.17
C ALA A 25 -3.88 33.20 15.14
N ARG A 26 -3.34 32.11 14.56
CA ARG A 26 -3.99 30.80 14.54
C ARG A 26 -3.73 30.14 15.89
N SER A 27 -4.58 30.49 16.86
CA SER A 27 -4.91 29.63 17.99
C SER A 27 -5.33 28.28 17.43
N ARG A 28 -4.39 27.32 17.36
CA ARG A 28 -4.71 25.94 16.99
C ARG A 28 -5.49 25.36 18.18
N PRO A 29 -6.76 24.94 18.02
CA PRO A 29 -7.38 24.14 19.06
C PRO A 29 -6.55 22.87 19.25
N ARG A 30 -6.37 22.45 20.50
CA ARG A 30 -5.69 21.21 20.84
C ARG A 30 -6.41 20.05 20.16
N LEU A 31 -5.75 19.36 19.24
CA LEU A 31 -6.25 18.15 18.57
C LEU A 31 -5.73 16.89 19.29
N ASP A 32 -5.44 17.05 20.59
CA ASP A 32 -4.62 16.14 21.39
C ASP A 32 -5.46 15.33 22.40
N GLU A 33 -6.79 15.52 22.43
CA GLU A 33 -7.71 14.93 23.43
C GLU A 33 -8.94 14.19 22.86
N MET A 34 -8.93 13.76 21.59
CA MET A 34 -9.94 12.83 21.04
C MET A 34 -9.34 11.58 20.39
N GLY A 35 -8.21 11.14 20.95
CA GLY A 35 -7.55 9.90 20.58
C GLY A 35 -6.15 9.88 21.16
N ALA A 36 -5.97 9.17 22.28
CA ALA A 36 -4.65 8.74 22.72
C ALA A 36 -4.13 7.71 21.70
N GLY A 37 -3.54 8.23 20.61
CA GLY A 37 -2.99 7.42 19.54
C GLY A 37 -1.83 6.60 20.09
N THR A 38 -2.10 5.34 20.41
CA THR A 38 -1.06 4.37 20.74
C THR A 38 -0.16 4.21 19.52
N ASP A 39 1.08 4.69 19.62
CA ASP A 39 2.10 4.43 18.60
C ASP A 39 2.21 2.92 18.44
N LEU A 40 1.79 2.42 17.27
CA LEU A 40 1.67 1.00 16.97
C LEU A 40 3.07 0.38 16.84
N GLY A 41 3.62 -0.02 17.99
CA GLY A 41 4.91 -0.70 18.07
C GLY A 41 4.98 -1.90 17.12
N THR A 42 6.17 -2.20 16.61
CA THR A 42 6.43 -3.07 15.44
C THR A 42 5.70 -4.42 15.49
N VAL A 43 5.50 -5.01 16.67
CA VAL A 43 4.73 -6.24 16.83
C VAL A 43 3.25 -6.04 16.47
N SER A 44 2.58 -5.05 17.08
CA SER A 44 1.15 -4.80 16.88
C SER A 44 0.83 -4.10 15.55
N GLY A 45 1.71 -3.19 15.11
CA GLY A 45 1.50 -2.42 13.88
C GLY A 45 1.97 -3.10 12.58
N VAL A 46 2.85 -4.10 12.65
CA VAL A 46 3.45 -4.73 11.45
C VAL A 46 3.44 -6.24 11.53
N LEU A 47 3.95 -6.85 12.61
CA LEU A 47 4.11 -8.31 12.67
C LEU A 47 2.76 -9.03 12.65
N ILE A 48 1.83 -8.67 13.54
CA ILE A 48 0.50 -9.29 13.63
C ILE A 48 -0.24 -9.27 12.27
N PRO A 49 -0.49 -8.10 11.62
CA PRO A 49 -1.19 -8.08 10.34
C PRO A 49 -0.40 -8.74 9.18
N THR A 50 0.93 -8.79 9.24
CA THR A 50 1.74 -9.52 8.24
C THR A 50 1.60 -11.04 8.42
N CYS A 51 1.59 -11.53 9.66
CA CYS A 51 1.37 -12.95 9.96
C CYS A 51 -0.04 -13.40 9.59
N GLU A 52 -1.06 -12.60 9.88
CA GLU A 52 -2.46 -12.86 9.48
C GLU A 52 -2.58 -13.00 7.95
N ASN A 53 -1.96 -12.08 7.18
CA ASN A 53 -1.92 -12.13 5.71
C ASN A 53 -1.06 -13.30 5.15
N MET A 54 -0.33 -14.06 5.98
CA MET A 54 0.45 -15.24 5.56
C MET A 54 -0.10 -16.57 6.08
N TRP A 55 -0.83 -16.57 7.20
CA TRP A 55 -1.39 -17.75 7.86
C TRP A 55 -2.93 -17.83 7.74
N GLY A 56 -3.46 -17.33 6.64
CA GLY A 56 -4.88 -17.40 6.31
C GLY A 56 -5.42 -18.83 6.20
N VAL A 57 -6.75 -18.96 6.20
CA VAL A 57 -7.54 -20.19 6.07
C VAL A 57 -7.08 -21.03 4.88
N LEU A 58 -6.61 -20.41 3.79
CA LEU A 58 -6.08 -21.15 2.64
C LEU A 58 -4.92 -22.08 2.99
N ILE A 59 -4.05 -21.74 3.95
CA ILE A 59 -2.95 -22.65 4.32
C ILE A 59 -3.48 -23.88 5.08
N PHE A 60 -4.54 -23.73 5.87
CA PHE A 60 -5.13 -24.82 6.65
C PHE A 60 -5.98 -25.79 5.83
N LEU A 61 -6.52 -25.37 4.69
CA LEU A 61 -7.26 -26.27 3.77
C LEU A 61 -6.38 -26.76 2.62
N ARG A 62 -5.70 -25.84 1.94
CA ARG A 62 -5.04 -26.14 0.66
C ARG A 62 -3.71 -26.86 0.82
N PHE A 63 -2.96 -26.58 1.90
CA PHE A 63 -1.64 -27.18 2.08
C PHE A 63 -1.72 -28.70 2.28
N PHE A 64 -2.60 -29.19 3.15
CA PHE A 64 -2.77 -30.62 3.41
C PHE A 64 -3.24 -31.38 2.16
N TYR A 65 -4.14 -30.79 1.36
CA TYR A 65 -4.55 -31.34 0.07
C TYR A 65 -3.38 -31.46 -0.92
N VAL A 66 -2.56 -30.40 -1.05
CA VAL A 66 -1.37 -30.39 -1.92
C VAL A 66 -0.30 -31.38 -1.45
N VAL A 67 -0.05 -31.49 -0.14
CA VAL A 67 0.86 -32.49 0.45
C VAL A 67 0.36 -33.91 0.21
N GLY A 68 -0.96 -34.15 0.37
CA GLY A 68 -1.57 -35.47 0.18
C GLY A 68 -1.51 -35.96 -1.27
N HIS A 69 -1.73 -35.08 -2.25
CA HIS A 69 -1.69 -35.45 -3.68
C HIS A 69 -0.29 -35.36 -4.32
N GLY A 70 0.56 -34.42 -3.90
CA GLY A 70 1.89 -34.19 -4.49
C GLY A 70 3.06 -34.84 -3.73
N GLY A 71 2.84 -35.28 -2.49
CA GLY A 71 3.88 -35.81 -1.61
C GLY A 71 4.76 -34.72 -0.97
N VAL A 72 5.37 -35.08 0.17
CA VAL A 72 6.14 -34.15 1.02
C VAL A 72 7.30 -33.47 0.28
N GLY A 73 8.00 -34.18 -0.61
CA GLY A 73 9.14 -33.63 -1.35
C GLY A 73 8.78 -32.44 -2.25
N HIS A 74 7.67 -32.51 -2.99
CA HIS A 74 7.20 -31.40 -3.81
C HIS A 74 6.68 -30.24 -2.95
N ALA A 75 5.97 -30.54 -1.87
CA ALA A 75 5.48 -29.51 -0.94
C ALA A 75 6.63 -28.71 -0.30
N LEU A 76 7.71 -29.38 0.13
CA LEU A 76 8.90 -28.72 0.66
C LEU A 76 9.58 -27.80 -0.37
N LEU A 77 9.69 -28.24 -1.63
CA LEU A 77 10.26 -27.42 -2.72
C LEU A 77 9.43 -26.17 -3.00
N ILE A 78 8.10 -26.30 -3.03
CA ILE A 78 7.17 -25.18 -3.23
C ILE A 78 7.25 -24.19 -2.06
N VAL A 79 7.27 -24.67 -0.82
CA VAL A 79 7.40 -23.83 0.39
C VAL A 79 8.74 -23.10 0.40
N PHE A 80 9.85 -23.77 0.07
CA PHE A 80 11.17 -23.16 0.01
C PHE A 80 11.25 -22.05 -1.05
N LEU A 81 10.74 -22.30 -2.26
CA LEU A 81 10.70 -21.29 -3.32
C LEU A 81 9.82 -20.09 -2.95
N SER A 82 8.65 -20.35 -2.33
CA SER A 82 7.76 -19.31 -1.82
C SER A 82 8.43 -18.44 -0.75
N TRP A 83 9.12 -19.06 0.22
CA TRP A 83 9.86 -18.37 1.27
C TRP A 83 10.99 -17.49 0.72
N VAL A 84 11.76 -17.99 -0.25
CA VAL A 84 12.80 -17.18 -0.93
C VAL A 84 12.18 -15.98 -1.66
N CYS A 85 11.05 -16.17 -2.35
CA CYS A 85 10.33 -15.08 -3.03
C CYS A 85 9.82 -14.01 -2.05
N ALA A 86 9.21 -14.43 -0.94
CA ALA A 86 8.74 -13.54 0.12
C ALA A 86 9.90 -12.78 0.79
N PHE A 87 11.04 -13.45 1.04
CA PHE A 87 12.23 -12.84 1.63
C PHE A 87 12.86 -11.78 0.72
N LEU A 88 13.03 -12.08 -0.58
CA LEU A 88 13.50 -11.11 -1.58
C LEU A 88 12.56 -9.91 -1.73
N THR A 89 11.25 -10.13 -1.65
CA THR A 89 10.24 -9.06 -1.65
C THR A 89 10.35 -8.20 -0.38
N GLY A 90 10.53 -8.81 0.79
CA GLY A 90 10.72 -8.11 2.06
C GLY A 90 12.00 -7.27 2.11
N LEU A 91 13.11 -7.78 1.59
CA LEU A 91 14.37 -7.02 1.43
C LEU A 91 14.18 -5.82 0.50
N SER A 92 13.48 -6.01 -0.63
CA SER A 92 13.19 -4.94 -1.59
C SER A 92 12.31 -3.84 -0.96
N LEU A 93 11.29 -4.21 -0.19
CA LEU A 93 10.41 -3.27 0.49
C LEU A 93 11.15 -2.54 1.63
N SER A 94 12.04 -3.22 2.34
CA SER A 94 12.90 -2.63 3.37
C SER A 94 13.84 -1.58 2.76
N ALA A 95 14.46 -1.86 1.62
CA ALA A 95 15.28 -0.88 0.89
C ALA A 95 14.45 0.35 0.48
N ILE A 96 13.22 0.18 -0.01
CA ILE A 96 12.30 1.29 -0.33
C ILE A 96 11.99 2.12 0.93
N ALA A 97 11.70 1.46 2.06
CA ALA A 97 11.37 2.14 3.32
C ALA A 97 12.54 2.96 3.90
N THR A 98 13.80 2.49 3.75
CA THR A 98 14.99 3.19 4.23
C THR A 98 15.42 4.38 3.35
N ASN A 99 15.02 4.42 2.07
CA ASN A 99 15.46 5.45 1.12
C ASN A 99 14.66 6.78 1.15
N GLY A 100 13.74 6.97 2.11
CA GLY A 100 12.89 8.17 2.15
C GLY A 100 12.68 8.76 3.55
N LYS A 101 12.52 10.09 3.63
CA LYS A 101 11.98 10.73 4.84
C LYS A 101 10.51 10.34 5.01
N VAL A 102 10.23 9.59 6.07
CA VAL A 102 8.88 9.13 6.45
C VAL A 102 8.10 10.29 7.08
N GLU A 103 7.44 11.07 6.23
CA GLU A 103 6.29 11.90 6.64
C GLU A 103 5.04 11.02 6.80
N ARG A 104 3.99 11.51 7.48
CA ARG A 104 2.80 10.73 7.90
C ARG A 104 1.96 10.20 6.72
N GLY A 105 2.40 9.12 6.08
CA GLY A 105 1.70 8.41 5.01
C GLY A 105 2.14 6.95 4.90
N GLY A 106 1.22 6.05 4.54
CA GLY A 106 1.47 4.61 4.46
C GLY A 106 2.31 4.16 3.25
N ALA A 107 2.44 2.85 3.06
CA ALA A 107 3.35 2.25 2.06
C ALA A 107 3.25 2.84 0.65
N TYR A 108 2.03 3.12 0.14
CA TYR A 108 1.83 3.75 -1.17
C TYR A 108 2.46 5.16 -1.27
N TYR A 109 2.51 5.92 -0.18
CA TYR A 109 3.15 7.24 -0.12
C TYR A 109 4.68 7.14 -0.21
N LEU A 110 5.27 6.11 0.41
CA LEU A 110 6.70 5.81 0.31
C LEU A 110 7.07 5.32 -1.11
N ILE A 111 6.30 4.38 -1.66
CA ILE A 111 6.50 3.81 -3.00
C ILE A 111 6.38 4.89 -4.09
N SER A 112 5.36 5.75 -4.02
CA SER A 112 5.15 6.82 -5.03
C SER A 112 6.22 7.91 -4.98
N ARG A 113 6.84 8.19 -3.82
CA ARG A 113 8.06 9.03 -3.73
C ARG A 113 9.30 8.32 -4.27
N ALA A 114 9.51 7.05 -3.92
CA ALA A 114 10.74 6.31 -4.25
C ALA A 114 10.85 5.92 -5.73
N LEU A 115 9.71 5.58 -6.38
CA LEU A 115 9.67 5.00 -7.74
C LEU A 115 8.92 5.90 -8.75
N GLY A 116 8.39 7.04 -8.29
CA GLY A 116 7.72 8.03 -9.12
C GLY A 116 6.30 7.66 -9.56
N HIS A 117 5.53 8.69 -9.94
CA HIS A 117 4.10 8.59 -10.26
C HIS A 117 3.73 7.51 -11.29
N ARG A 118 4.59 7.26 -12.30
CA ARG A 118 4.29 6.28 -13.36
C ARG A 118 4.36 4.82 -12.88
N LEU A 119 5.33 4.49 -12.02
CA LEU A 119 5.50 3.13 -11.52
C LEU A 119 4.63 2.86 -10.29
N GLY A 120 4.55 3.84 -9.37
CA GLY A 120 3.77 3.72 -8.14
C GLY A 120 2.29 3.42 -8.40
N GLY A 121 1.66 4.07 -9.39
CA GLY A 121 0.27 3.81 -9.76
C GLY A 121 0.03 2.38 -10.25
N ALA A 122 0.89 1.85 -11.12
CA ALA A 122 0.77 0.48 -11.62
C ALA A 122 0.91 -0.55 -10.50
N VAL A 123 1.95 -0.42 -9.67
CA VAL A 123 2.19 -1.29 -8.51
C VAL A 123 1.03 -1.22 -7.50
N GLY A 124 0.50 -0.01 -7.24
CA GLY A 124 -0.65 0.19 -6.36
C GLY A 124 -1.93 -0.49 -6.85
N CYS A 125 -2.25 -0.39 -8.15
CA CYS A 125 -3.40 -1.08 -8.74
C CYS A 125 -3.27 -2.60 -8.66
N THR A 126 -2.11 -3.17 -8.99
CA THR A 126 -1.87 -4.62 -8.88
C THR A 126 -1.93 -5.09 -7.43
N TYR A 127 -1.36 -4.34 -6.48
CA TYR A 127 -1.42 -4.66 -5.05
C TYR A 127 -2.85 -4.64 -4.51
N TYR A 128 -3.65 -3.62 -4.85
CA TYR A 128 -5.05 -3.53 -4.46
C TYR A 128 -5.88 -4.73 -4.97
N LEU A 129 -5.71 -5.11 -6.23
CA LEU A 129 -6.37 -6.29 -6.79
C LEU A 129 -5.91 -7.58 -6.10
N GLY A 130 -4.61 -7.72 -5.82
CA GLY A 130 -4.04 -8.87 -5.10
C GLY A 130 -4.65 -9.06 -3.71
N ILE A 131 -4.70 -8.00 -2.90
CA ILE A 131 -5.31 -8.05 -1.56
C ILE A 131 -6.83 -8.28 -1.63
N THR A 132 -7.52 -7.72 -2.63
CA THR A 132 -8.97 -7.95 -2.82
C THR A 132 -9.27 -9.41 -3.17
N LEU A 133 -8.46 -10.03 -4.04
CA LEU A 133 -8.59 -11.44 -4.40
C LEU A 133 -8.21 -12.36 -3.23
N LEU A 134 -7.17 -12.02 -2.46
CA LEU A 134 -6.79 -12.74 -1.24
C LEU A 134 -7.95 -12.76 -0.23
N ALA A 135 -8.51 -11.60 0.11
CA ALA A 135 -9.66 -11.50 1.02
C ALA A 135 -10.89 -12.28 0.51
N THR A 136 -11.11 -12.30 -0.81
CA THR A 136 -12.19 -13.09 -1.44
C THR A 136 -11.96 -14.59 -1.25
N LEU A 137 -10.74 -15.08 -1.50
CA LEU A 137 -10.38 -16.49 -1.34
C LEU A 137 -10.44 -16.93 0.12
N GLU A 138 -9.93 -16.11 1.05
CA GLU A 138 -9.98 -16.35 2.49
C GLU A 138 -11.43 -16.47 3.00
N THR A 139 -12.32 -15.58 2.54
CA THR A 139 -13.76 -15.65 2.87
C THR A 139 -14.42 -16.90 2.29
N LEU A 140 -14.07 -17.28 1.06
CA LEU A 140 -14.58 -18.51 0.43
C LEU A 140 -14.13 -19.77 1.19
N GLY A 141 -12.86 -19.84 1.61
CA GLY A 141 -12.36 -20.94 2.44
C GLY A 141 -13.06 -21.01 3.80
N ALA A 142 -13.34 -19.87 4.43
CA ALA A 142 -14.10 -19.83 5.68
C ALA A 142 -15.56 -20.32 5.50
N VAL A 143 -16.20 -20.02 4.37
CA VAL A 143 -17.53 -20.54 4.02
C VAL A 143 -17.50 -22.03 3.70
N GLU A 144 -16.44 -22.53 3.04
CA GLU A 144 -16.24 -23.96 2.77
C GLU A 144 -16.11 -24.75 4.08
N VAL A 145 -15.37 -24.24 5.08
CA VAL A 145 -15.30 -24.84 6.43
C VAL A 145 -16.63 -24.79 7.18
N LEU A 146 -17.39 -23.70 7.04
CA LEU A 146 -18.66 -23.51 7.77
C LEU A 146 -19.81 -24.39 7.25
N LEU A 147 -19.67 -24.93 6.03
CA LEU A 147 -20.68 -25.77 5.36
C LEU A 147 -20.30 -27.27 5.31
N ALA A 148 -19.14 -27.64 5.84
CA ALA A 148 -18.59 -29.00 5.84
C ALA A 148 -18.82 -29.76 7.16
#